data_AF-A0A1I6UDA8-F1
#
_entry.id   AF-A0A1I6UDA8-F1
#
_cell.length_a   1.000
_cell.length_b   1.000
_cell.length_c   1.000
_cell.angle_alpha   90.00
_cell.angle_beta   90.00
_cell.angle_gamma   90.00
#
_symmetry.space_group_name_H-M   'P 1'
#
loop_
_entity.id
_entity.type
_entity.pdbx_description
1 polymer ?
#
loop_
_entity_poly.entity_id
_entity_poly.type
_entity_poly.pdbx_seq_one_letter_code
_entity_poly.pdbx_strand_id
1 'polypeptide(L)' 'MVVLLFTRWGSVRLGPNDSRPEYSNQAWFAMLFTAGMGIGLVYYAVSEPVSHFLEPPTGQGGTAEAARAAMNYTFYH' A
#
# COMPACT_ATOMS: atom_id res chain seq x y z
N MET A 1 -3.25 13.15 3.55
CA MET A 1 -3.91 12.81 2.27
C MET A 1 -5.43 12.85 2.36
N VAL A 2 -6.05 12.13 3.30
CA VAL A 2 -7.52 12.08 3.44
C VAL A 2 -8.19 13.45 3.55
N VAL A 3 -7.62 14.38 4.33
CA VAL A 3 -8.18 15.74 4.49
C VAL A 3 -8.24 16.51 3.17
N LEU A 4 -7.25 16.35 2.28
CA LEU A 4 -7.21 17.07 1.00
C LEU A 4 -8.38 16.65 0.11
N LEU A 5 -8.71 15.34 0.10
CA LEU A 5 -9.79 14.78 -0.70
C LEU A 5 -11.16 15.41 -0.38
N PHE A 6 -11.44 15.70 0.89
CA PHE A 6 -12.74 16.20 1.35
C PHE A 6 -12.83 17.73 1.42
N THR A 7 -11.75 18.44 1.10
CA THR A 7 -11.74 19.90 1.08
C THR A 7 -11.78 20.42 -0.35
N ARG A 8 -12.00 21.74 -0.52
CA ARG A 8 -11.93 22.43 -1.84
C ARG A 8 -10.64 22.15 -2.64
N TRP A 9 -9.60 21.69 -1.98
CA TRP A 9 -8.32 21.38 -2.61
C TRP A 9 -8.37 20.07 -3.41
N GLY A 10 -9.29 19.14 -3.10
CA GLY A 10 -9.46 17.88 -3.83
C GLY A 10 -10.05 18.04 -5.24
N SER A 11 -10.74 19.16 -5.52
CA SER A 11 -11.29 19.46 -6.85
C SER A 11 -10.33 20.20 -7.77
N VAL A 12 -9.13 20.54 -7.29
CA VAL A 12 -8.13 21.28 -8.08
C VAL A 12 -7.48 20.33 -9.08
N ARG A 13 -7.54 20.68 -10.37
CA ARG A 13 -6.81 19.95 -11.42
C ARG A 13 -5.32 20.23 -11.31
N LEU A 14 -4.50 19.19 -11.43
CA LEU A 14 -3.05 19.30 -11.49
C LEU A 14 -2.62 19.70 -12.91
N GLY A 15 -2.64 20.99 -13.21
CA GLY A 15 -2.26 21.56 -14.50
C GLY A 15 -3.02 22.86 -14.80
N PRO A 16 -2.91 23.39 -16.03
CA PRO A 16 -3.71 24.54 -16.48
C PRO A 16 -5.23 24.31 -16.32
N ASN A 17 -6.01 25.39 -16.22
CA ASN A 17 -7.45 25.32 -15.95
C ASN A 17 -8.23 24.50 -16.99
N ASP A 18 -7.76 24.43 -18.22
CA ASP A 18 -8.34 23.73 -19.36
C ASP A 18 -7.72 22.33 -19.60
N SER A 19 -6.75 21.92 -18.77
CA SER A 19 -6.06 20.66 -18.95
C SER A 19 -7.01 19.45 -18.88
N ARG A 20 -6.60 18.39 -19.59
CA ARG A 20 -7.28 17.09 -19.65
C ARG A 20 -6.25 15.99 -19.35
N PRO A 21 -6.65 14.88 -18.71
CA PRO A 21 -5.78 13.73 -18.55
C PRO A 21 -5.25 13.25 -19.90
N GLU A 22 -3.93 13.02 -19.98
CA GLU A 22 -3.28 12.50 -21.18
C GLU A 22 -3.58 11.01 -21.39
N TYR A 23 -3.76 10.27 -20.29
CA TYR A 23 -4.04 8.84 -20.29
C TYR A 23 -5.50 8.58 -19.89
N SER A 24 -6.07 7.51 -20.43
CA SER A 24 -7.37 7.00 -19.96
C SER A 24 -7.27 6.55 -18.50
N ASN A 25 -8.39 6.56 -17.77
CA ASN A 25 -8.43 6.13 -16.38
C ASN A 25 -7.88 4.69 -16.18
N GLN A 26 -8.12 3.80 -17.15
CA GLN A 26 -7.62 2.43 -17.12
C GLN A 26 -6.11 2.37 -17.30
N ALA A 27 -5.57 3.10 -18.28
CA ALA A 27 -4.13 3.16 -18.51
C ALA A 27 -3.39 3.79 -17.32
N TRP A 28 -3.94 4.87 -16.75
CA TRP A 28 -3.41 5.50 -15.55
C TRP A 28 -3.39 4.56 -14.34
N PHE A 29 -4.47 3.81 -14.11
CA PHE A 29 -4.52 2.81 -13.04
C PHE A 29 -3.49 1.69 -13.25
N ALA A 30 -3.34 1.19 -14.46
CA ALA A 30 -2.34 0.17 -14.79
C ALA A 30 -0.91 0.66 -14.53
N MET A 31 -0.60 1.92 -14.87
CA MET A 31 0.70 2.52 -14.58
C MET A 31 0.98 2.60 -13.07
N LEU A 32 -0.01 3.03 -12.27
CA LEU A 32 0.13 3.06 -10.80
C LEU A 32 0.35 1.66 -10.22
N PHE A 33 -0.40 0.67 -10.70
CA PHE A 33 -0.27 -0.71 -10.22
C PHE A 33 1.13 -1.27 -10.53
N THR A 34 1.61 -1.10 -11.75
CA THR A 34 2.96 -1.53 -12.14
C THR A 34 4.05 -0.78 -11.38
N ALA A 35 3.89 0.52 -11.13
CA ALA A 35 4.83 1.28 -10.33
C ALA A 35 4.91 0.80 -8.86
N GLY A 36 3.78 0.29 -8.32
CA GLY A 36 3.74 -0.27 -6.97
C GLY A 36 4.30 -1.70 -6.85
N MET A 37 4.23 -2.51 -7.90
CA MET A 37 4.73 -3.88 -7.89
C MET A 37 6.24 -3.94 -8.15
N GLY A 38 7.03 -3.71 -7.10
CA GLY A 38 8.49 -3.78 -7.14
C GLY A 38 9.08 -5.12 -6.65
N ILE A 39 10.41 -5.25 -6.74
CA ILE A 39 11.17 -6.39 -6.19
C ILE A 39 10.96 -6.58 -4.68
N GLY A 40 10.65 -5.49 -3.96
CA GLY A 40 10.32 -5.52 -2.54
C GLY A 40 9.15 -6.43 -2.24
N LEU A 41 8.10 -6.43 -3.08
CA LEU A 41 6.96 -7.34 -2.91
C LEU A 41 7.42 -8.80 -3.06
N VAL A 42 8.24 -9.11 -4.07
CA VAL A 42 8.72 -10.48 -4.32
C VAL A 42 9.56 -10.99 -3.15
N TYR A 43 10.34 -10.12 -2.52
CA TYR A 43 11.22 -10.50 -1.41
C TYR A 43 10.49 -10.53 -0.06
N TYR A 44 9.72 -9.48 0.26
CA TYR A 44 9.12 -9.28 1.58
C TYR A 44 7.71 -9.87 1.73
N ALA A 45 6.98 -10.17 0.65
CA ALA A 45 5.64 -10.74 0.74
C ALA A 45 5.57 -12.06 1.52
N VAL A 46 6.68 -12.80 1.59
CA VAL A 46 6.78 -14.04 2.38
C VAL A 46 7.70 -13.88 3.58
N SER A 47 8.86 -13.25 3.40
CA SER A 47 9.87 -13.22 4.46
C SER A 47 9.43 -12.41 5.68
N GLU A 48 8.75 -11.29 5.48
CA GLU A 48 8.29 -10.42 6.56
C GLU A 48 7.18 -11.06 7.43
N PRO A 49 6.07 -11.57 6.87
CA PRO A 49 5.02 -12.20 7.70
C PRO A 49 5.52 -13.49 8.37
N VAL A 50 6.42 -14.24 7.74
CA VAL A 50 7.04 -15.42 8.37
C VAL A 50 7.92 -15.02 9.55
N SER A 51 8.73 -13.97 9.40
CA SER A 51 9.57 -13.45 10.48
C SER A 51 8.72 -12.97 11.66
N HIS A 52 7.70 -12.15 11.41
CA HIS A 52 6.80 -11.66 12.46
C HIS A 52 5.95 -12.77 13.12
N PHE A 53 5.71 -13.88 12.43
CA PHE A 53 5.02 -15.03 13.00
C PHE A 53 5.90 -15.83 13.98
N LEU A 54 7.18 -16.02 13.64
CA LEU A 54 8.12 -16.79 14.45
C LEU A 54 8.65 -15.96 15.63
N GLU A 55 8.93 -14.69 15.38
CA GLU A 55 9.49 -13.74 16.35
C GLU A 55 8.59 -12.49 16.44
N PRO A 56 7.37 -12.62 16.97
CA PRO A 56 6.47 -11.49 17.09
C PRO A 56 7.01 -10.45 18.09
N PRO A 57 6.78 -9.15 17.86
CA PRO A 57 7.20 -8.08 18.79
C PRO A 57 6.66 -8.24 20.21
N THR A 58 5.53 -8.93 20.35
CA THR A 58 4.86 -9.19 21.63
C THR A 58 4.27 -10.59 21.64
N GLY A 59 4.39 -11.31 22.76
CA GLY A 59 3.78 -12.63 22.95
C GLY A 59 4.64 -13.78 22.41
N GLN A 60 4.03 -14.95 22.27
CA GLN A 60 4.71 -16.17 21.82
C GLN A 60 4.48 -16.39 20.32
N GLY A 61 5.58 -16.60 19.59
CA GLY A 61 5.56 -16.96 18.18
C GLY A 61 4.93 -18.33 17.91
N GLY A 62 4.58 -18.60 16.66
CA GLY A 62 4.02 -19.89 16.24
C GLY A 62 2.54 -20.09 16.62
N THR A 63 1.88 -19.08 17.18
CA THR A 63 0.48 -19.15 17.65
C THR A 63 -0.49 -18.56 16.62
N ALA A 64 -1.77 -18.93 16.70
CA ALA A 64 -2.80 -18.33 15.83
C ALA A 64 -2.93 -16.81 16.04
N GLU A 65 -2.66 -16.32 17.25
CA GLU A 65 -2.59 -14.89 17.58
C GLU A 65 -1.42 -14.22 16.83
N ALA A 66 -0.23 -14.82 16.90
CA ALA A 66 0.97 -14.33 16.21
C ALA A 66 0.78 -14.28 14.69
N ALA A 67 0.05 -15.24 14.10
CA ALA A 67 -0.23 -15.21 12.66
C ALA A 67 -1.08 -14.00 12.25
N ARG A 68 -2.07 -13.63 13.07
CA ARG A 68 -2.91 -12.44 12.83
C ARG A 68 -2.10 -11.16 12.99
N ALA A 69 -1.31 -11.08 14.06
CA ALA A 69 -0.44 -9.93 14.32
C ALA A 69 0.60 -9.74 13.19
N ALA A 70 1.23 -10.83 12.73
CA ALA A 70 2.21 -10.81 11.66
C ALA A 70 1.66 -10.20 10.37
N MET A 71 0.46 -10.63 9.94
CA MET A 71 -0.19 -10.05 8.77
C MET A 71 -0.50 -8.56 8.97
N ASN A 72 -0.95 -8.15 10.16
CA ASN A 72 -1.21 -6.74 10.45
C ASN A 72 0.05 -5.88 10.34
N TYR A 73 1.20 -6.37 10.84
CA TYR A 73 2.48 -5.68 10.71
C TYR A 73 2.91 -5.59 9.24
N THR A 74 2.83 -6.69 8.48
CA THR A 74 3.16 -6.70 7.04
C THR A 74 2.29 -5.75 6.22
N PHE A 75 1.02 -5.54 6.57
CA PHE A 75 0.16 -4.57 5.89
C PHE A 75 0.37 -3.11 6.32
N TYR A 76 1.05 -2.88 7.43
CA TYR A 76 1.28 -1.54 7.95
C TYR A 76 2.47 -0.84 7.26
N HIS A 77 3.48 -1.61 6.84
CA HIS A 77 4.64 -1.13 6.08
C HIS A 77 4.27 -0.78 4.62
#